data_AF-A0A060SF68-F1
#
_entry.id   AF-A0A060SF68-F1
#
_cell.length_a   1.000
_cell.length_b   1.000
_cell.length_c   1.000
_cell.angle_alpha   90.00
_cell.angle_beta   90.00
_cell.angle_gamma   90.00
#
_symmetry.space_group_name_H-M   'P 1'
#
loop_
_entity.id
_entity.type
_entity.pdbx_description
1 polymer ?
#
loop_
_entity_poly.entity_id
_entity_poly.type
_entity_poly.pdbx_seq_one_letter_code
_entity_poly.pdbx_strand_id
1 'polypeptide(L)'
;MSDVASLRKQLKIKTGSAKRLYKEHRLYQKEAEDLKRKLDQHIADNAEEWDIKNTRRMLEESGKMITDSATRLGAVVQEIRDLVVAAEQNPELAEDEELMKARETLEEVSV
;
A
#
# COMPACT_ATOMS: atom_id res chain seq x y z
N MET A 1 -12.76 26.71 13.72
CA MET A 1 -12.41 25.70 14.77
C MET A 1 -12.91 24.28 14.45
N SER A 2 -14.15 24.05 13.98
CA SER A 2 -14.61 22.69 13.62
C SER A 2 -13.83 22.06 12.46
N ASP A 3 -13.42 22.88 11.49
CA ASP A 3 -12.90 22.40 10.22
C ASP A 3 -11.43 21.97 10.34
N VAL A 4 -10.62 22.70 11.10
CA VAL A 4 -9.23 22.34 11.44
C VAL A 4 -9.18 21.02 12.21
N ALA A 5 -10.06 20.85 13.21
CA ALA A 5 -10.15 19.62 13.98
C ALA A 5 -10.60 18.42 13.12
N SER A 6 -11.53 18.64 12.19
CA SER A 6 -11.95 17.64 11.20
C SER A 6 -10.80 17.24 10.28
N LEU A 7 -10.07 18.22 9.77
CA LEU A 7 -8.97 18.01 8.84
C LEU A 7 -7.82 17.22 9.49
N ARG A 8 -7.41 17.60 10.72
CA ARG A 8 -6.44 16.85 11.53
C ARG A 8 -6.87 15.40 11.76
N LYS A 9 -8.15 15.19 12.09
CA LYS A 9 -8.71 13.84 12.29
C LYS A 9 -8.66 13.02 10.99
N GLN A 10 -8.99 13.63 9.86
CA GLN A 10 -8.97 12.96 8.56
C GLN A 10 -7.54 12.60 8.14
N LEU A 11 -6.58 13.52 8.30
CA LEU A 11 -5.14 13.26 8.07
C LEU A 11 -4.69 12.03 8.85
N LYS A 12 -4.97 12.00 10.16
CA LYS A 12 -4.62 10.86 11.02
C LYS A 12 -5.22 9.54 10.55
N ILE A 13 -6.52 9.53 10.24
CA ILE A 13 -7.24 8.32 9.81
C ILE A 13 -6.69 7.79 8.49
N LYS A 14 -6.56 8.66 7.49
CA LYS A 14 -6.15 8.27 6.14
C LYS A 14 -4.68 7.85 6.12
N THR A 15 -3.81 8.56 6.83
CA THR A 15 -2.40 8.17 7.05
C THR A 15 -2.29 6.77 7.64
N GLY A 16 -3.06 6.47 8.69
CA GLY A 16 -3.08 5.13 9.29
C GLY A 16 -3.59 4.04 8.33
N SER A 17 -4.59 4.36 7.50
CA SER A 17 -5.09 3.45 6.46
C SER A 17 -4.06 3.18 5.37
N ALA A 18 -3.37 4.21 4.87
CA ALA A 18 -2.31 4.05 3.87
C ALA A 18 -1.17 3.17 4.40
N LYS A 19 -0.70 3.38 5.64
CA LYS A 19 0.35 2.53 6.24
C LYS A 19 -0.05 1.05 6.35
N ARG A 20 -1.31 0.75 6.66
CA ARG A 20 -1.80 -0.64 6.69
C ARG A 20 -1.86 -1.25 5.30
N LEU A 21 -2.45 -0.53 4.34
CA LEU A 21 -2.54 -0.98 2.95
C LEU A 21 -1.15 -1.16 2.32
N TYR A 22 -0.19 -0.30 2.64
CA TYR A 22 1.18 -0.43 2.16
C TYR A 22 1.85 -1.70 2.69
N LYS A 23 1.70 -2.01 3.99
CA LYS A 23 2.20 -3.26 4.57
C LYS A 23 1.55 -4.49 3.95
N GLU A 24 0.23 -4.45 3.73
CA GLU A 24 -0.53 -5.50 3.04
C GLU A 24 -0.02 -5.69 1.60
N HIS A 25 0.15 -4.60 0.85
CA HIS A 25 0.69 -4.64 -0.50
C HIS A 25 2.09 -5.24 -0.56
N ARG A 26 2.99 -4.83 0.34
CA ARG A 26 4.36 -5.36 0.46
C ARG A 26 4.36 -6.85 0.83
N LEU A 27 3.42 -7.31 1.65
CA LEU A 27 3.27 -8.72 1.98
C LEU A 27 2.94 -9.55 0.73
N TYR A 28 1.98 -9.10 -0.09
CA TYR A 28 1.63 -9.80 -1.33
C TYR A 28 2.76 -9.76 -2.36
N GLN A 29 3.51 -8.65 -2.46
CA GLN A 29 4.71 -8.59 -3.30
C GLN A 29 5.73 -9.66 -2.88
N LYS A 30 6.01 -9.78 -1.58
CA LYS A 30 6.94 -10.79 -1.07
C LYS A 30 6.44 -12.21 -1.34
N GLU A 31 5.16 -12.47 -1.15
CA GLU A 31 4.56 -13.78 -1.44
C GLU A 31 4.71 -14.15 -2.91
N ALA A 32 4.44 -13.22 -3.83
CA ALA A 32 4.64 -13.44 -5.27
C ALA A 32 6.11 -13.69 -5.61
N GLU A 33 7.05 -12.98 -4.99
CA GLU A 33 8.50 -13.25 -5.17
C GLU A 33 8.88 -14.66 -4.72
N ASP A 34 8.40 -15.09 -3.55
CA ASP A 34 8.70 -16.40 -3.00
C ASP A 34 8.05 -17.53 -3.83
N LEU A 35 6.81 -17.34 -4.30
CA LEU A 35 6.14 -18.26 -5.22
C LEU A 35 6.85 -18.34 -6.57
N LYS A 36 7.36 -17.21 -7.09
CA LYS A 36 8.14 -17.19 -8.32
C LYS A 36 9.44 -17.98 -8.16
N ARG A 37 10.20 -17.75 -7.08
CA ARG A 37 11.41 -18.53 -6.77
C ARG A 37 11.10 -20.03 -6.68
N LYS A 38 10.01 -20.39 -6.01
CA LYS A 38 9.57 -21.78 -5.86
C LYS A 38 9.18 -22.39 -7.21
N LEU A 39 8.47 -21.65 -8.06
CA LEU A 39 8.11 -22.10 -9.41
C LEU A 39 9.36 -22.32 -10.27
N ASP A 40 10.30 -21.40 -10.25
CA ASP A 40 11.57 -21.51 -10.99
C ASP A 40 12.35 -22.75 -10.52
N GLN A 41 12.36 -23.04 -9.21
CA GLN A 41 12.96 -24.24 -8.66
C GLN A 41 12.24 -25.52 -9.11
N HIS A 42 10.90 -25.57 -9.06
CA HIS A 42 10.15 -26.73 -9.55
C HIS A 42 10.42 -27.03 -11.02
N ILE A 43 10.59 -25.99 -11.85
CA ILE A 43 10.94 -26.14 -13.26
C ILE A 43 12.37 -26.68 -13.41
N ALA A 44 13.33 -26.13 -12.66
CA ALA A 44 14.73 -26.57 -12.70
C ALA A 44 14.91 -28.03 -12.26
N ASP A 45 14.17 -28.43 -11.23
CA ASP A 45 14.22 -29.78 -10.66
C ASP A 45 13.42 -30.82 -11.47
N ASN A 46 12.76 -30.41 -12.56
CA ASN A 46 11.80 -31.23 -13.32
C ASN A 46 10.77 -31.90 -12.39
N ALA A 47 10.20 -31.11 -11.46
CA ALA A 47 9.17 -31.56 -10.55
C ALA A 47 7.91 -32.04 -11.29
N GLU A 48 6.98 -32.63 -10.55
CA GLU A 48 5.73 -33.11 -11.13
C GLU A 48 4.93 -31.97 -11.79
N GLU A 49 4.32 -32.26 -12.94
CA GLU A 49 3.51 -31.30 -13.70
C GLU A 49 2.42 -30.63 -12.84
N TRP A 50 1.86 -31.38 -11.88
CA TRP A 50 0.88 -30.84 -10.94
C TRP A 50 1.49 -29.75 -10.04
N ASP A 51 2.69 -29.95 -9.49
CA ASP A 51 3.36 -28.99 -8.62
C ASP A 51 3.69 -27.68 -9.35
N ILE A 52 4.17 -27.77 -10.59
CA ILE A 52 4.45 -26.62 -11.46
C ILE A 52 3.16 -25.85 -11.73
N LYS A 53 2.08 -26.53 -12.14
CA LYS A 53 0.78 -25.90 -12.43
C LYS A 53 0.16 -25.27 -11.20
N ASN A 54 0.21 -25.96 -10.06
CA ASN A 54 -0.35 -25.46 -8.81
C ASN A 54 0.39 -24.21 -8.34
N THR A 55 1.73 -24.24 -8.33
CA THR A 55 2.54 -23.08 -7.93
C THR A 55 2.32 -21.88 -8.86
N ARG A 56 2.20 -22.12 -10.18
CA ARG A 56 1.86 -21.07 -11.15
C ARG A 56 0.51 -20.42 -10.87
N ARG A 57 -0.53 -21.23 -10.57
CA ARG A 57 -1.86 -20.70 -10.22
C ARG A 57 -1.80 -19.84 -8.94
N MET A 58 -1.07 -20.30 -7.92
CA MET A 58 -0.88 -19.52 -6.70
C MET A 58 -0.18 -18.18 -6.98
N LEU A 59 0.83 -18.18 -7.85
CA LEU A 59 1.53 -16.95 -8.27
C LEU A 59 0.58 -15.98 -8.99
N GLU A 60 -0.27 -16.48 -9.87
CA GLU A 60 -1.30 -15.68 -10.57
C GLU A 60 -2.30 -15.06 -9.58
N GLU A 61 -2.80 -15.82 -8.60
CA GLU A 61 -3.69 -15.29 -7.56
C GLU A 61 -3.01 -14.23 -6.69
N SER A 62 -1.75 -14.46 -6.29
CA SER A 62 -0.95 -13.47 -5.55
C SER A 62 -0.80 -12.17 -6.37
N GLY A 63 -0.59 -12.28 -7.69
CA GLY A 63 -0.56 -11.13 -8.61
C GLY A 63 -1.86 -10.32 -8.64
N LYS A 64 -3.02 -10.99 -8.55
CA LYS A 64 -4.32 -10.30 -8.42
C LYS A 64 -4.42 -9.53 -7.11
N MET A 65 -3.95 -10.10 -6.00
CA MET A 65 -3.93 -9.43 -4.69
C MET A 65 -3.00 -8.20 -4.67
N ILE A 66 -1.87 -8.25 -5.36
CA ILE A 66 -0.98 -7.10 -5.56
C ILE A 66 -1.72 -5.98 -6.29
N THR A 67 -2.47 -6.31 -7.34
CA THR A 67 -3.22 -5.33 -8.15
C THR A 67 -4.36 -4.68 -7.35
N ASP A 68 -5.13 -5.47 -6.59
CA ASP A 68 -6.19 -4.96 -5.72
C ASP A 68 -5.64 -4.04 -4.63
N SER A 69 -4.62 -4.50 -3.89
CA SER A 69 -4.00 -3.74 -2.82
C SER A 69 -3.35 -2.45 -3.33
N ALA A 70 -2.72 -2.46 -4.51
CA ALA A 70 -2.19 -1.26 -5.16
C ALA A 70 -3.30 -0.25 -5.50
N THR A 71 -4.43 -0.73 -6.03
CA THR A 71 -5.57 0.12 -6.37
C THR A 71 -6.16 0.80 -5.13
N ARG A 72 -6.37 0.03 -4.06
CA ARG A 72 -6.87 0.52 -2.77
C ARG A 72 -5.89 1.50 -2.12
N LEU A 73 -4.59 1.19 -2.14
CA LEU A 73 -3.54 2.08 -1.63
C LEU A 73 -3.52 3.39 -2.42
N GLY A 74 -3.54 3.33 -3.75
CA GLY A 74 -3.54 4.50 -4.63
C GLY A 74 -4.73 5.43 -4.37
N ALA A 75 -5.92 4.88 -4.14
CA ALA A 75 -7.09 5.68 -3.78
C ALA A 75 -6.88 6.45 -2.46
N VAL A 76 -6.40 5.78 -1.40
CA VAL A 76 -6.14 6.43 -0.11
C VAL A 76 -5.00 7.45 -0.19
N VAL A 77 -3.97 7.18 -1.01
CA VAL A 77 -2.87 8.10 -1.26
C VAL A 77 -3.37 9.40 -1.91
N GLN A 78 -4.30 9.32 -2.86
CA GLN A 78 -4.91 10.51 -3.45
C GLN A 78 -5.73 11.30 -2.42
N GLU A 79 -6.53 10.61 -1.60
CA GLU A 79 -7.26 11.28 -0.52
C GLU A 79 -6.30 11.99 0.47
N ILE A 80 -5.15 11.40 0.80
CA ILE A 80 -4.15 12.05 1.66
C ILE A 80 -3.57 13.29 0.96
N ARG A 81 -3.27 13.23 -0.34
CA ARG A 81 -2.76 14.38 -1.10
C ARG A 81 -3.74 15.56 -1.06
N ASP A 82 -5.02 15.29 -1.28
CA ASP A 82 -6.07 16.32 -1.22
C ASP A 82 -6.16 16.93 0.18
N LEU A 83 -6.08 16.10 1.23
CA LEU A 83 -6.09 16.57 2.63
C LEU A 83 -4.85 17.39 2.99
N VAL A 84 -3.67 17.01 2.49
CA VAL A 84 -2.42 17.76 2.69
C VAL A 84 -2.51 19.14 2.04
N VAL A 85 -2.99 19.23 0.79
CA VAL A 85 -3.20 20.52 0.10
C VAL A 85 -4.18 21.40 0.87
N ALA A 86 -5.29 20.84 1.35
CA ALA A 86 -6.26 21.58 2.16
C ALA A 86 -5.64 22.04 3.50
N ALA A 87 -4.78 21.23 4.12
CA ALA A 87 -4.15 21.55 5.40
C ALA A 87 -3.08 22.64 5.25
N GLU A 88 -2.32 22.64 4.16
CA GLU A 88 -1.33 23.68 3.84
C GLU A 88 -1.94 25.08 3.70
N GLN A 89 -3.20 25.17 3.26
CA GLN A 89 -3.92 26.44 3.15
C GLN A 89 -4.32 27.02 4.51
N ASN A 90 -4.17 26.26 5.60
CA ASN A 90 -4.54 26.66 6.95
C ASN A 90 -3.28 26.92 7.79
N PRO A 91 -2.98 28.19 8.16
CA PRO A 91 -1.80 28.53 8.97
C PRO A 91 -1.74 27.82 10.33
N GLU A 92 -2.89 27.47 10.91
CA GLU A 92 -2.97 26.71 12.18
C GLU A 92 -2.41 25.29 12.07
N LEU A 93 -2.26 24.75 10.85
CA LEU A 93 -1.75 23.40 10.61
C LEU A 93 -0.34 23.37 10.03
N ALA A 94 0.30 24.53 9.84
CA ALA A 94 1.60 24.62 9.17
C ALA A 94 2.70 23.76 9.84
N GLU A 95 2.66 23.63 11.18
CA GLU A 95 3.57 22.82 11.98
C GLU A 95 2.87 21.62 12.66
N ASP A 96 1.71 21.20 12.14
CA ASP A 96 0.93 20.12 12.74
C ASP A 96 1.57 18.75 12.52
N GLU A 97 1.64 17.96 13.59
CA GLU A 97 2.24 16.63 13.57
C GLU A 97 1.54 15.66 12.62
N GLU A 98 0.21 15.73 12.50
CA GLU A 98 -0.53 14.85 11.58
C GLU A 98 -0.31 15.26 10.12
N LEU A 99 -0.06 16.54 9.84
CA LEU A 99 0.33 17.00 8.50
C LEU A 99 1.73 16.50 8.12
N MET A 100 2.71 16.59 9.04
CA MET A 100 4.05 16.06 8.82
C MET A 100 4.04 14.55 8.58
N LYS A 101 3.33 13.79 9.42
CA LYS A 101 3.17 12.33 9.26
C LYS A 101 2.50 11.95 7.95
N ALA A 102 1.51 12.73 7.49
CA ALA A 102 0.86 12.51 6.22
C ALA A 102 1.85 12.64 5.05
N ARG A 103 2.73 13.66 5.07
CA ARG A 103 3.79 13.83 4.05
C ARG A 103 4.79 12.69 4.06
N GLU A 104 5.33 12.34 5.23
CA GLU A 104 6.25 11.22 5.38
C GLU A 104 5.63 9.92 4.83
N THR A 105 4.34 9.72 5.08
CA THR A 105 3.63 8.55 4.57
C THR A 105 3.48 8.60 3.06
N LEU A 106 3.19 9.76 2.46
CA LEU A 106 3.14 9.93 1.01
C LEU A 106 4.50 9.62 0.35
N GLU A 107 5.61 9.99 0.99
CA GLU A 107 6.95 9.64 0.54
C GLU A 107 7.21 8.13 0.67
N GLU A 108 6.90 7.54 1.83
CA GLU A 108 7.10 6.11 2.12
C GLU A 108 6.35 5.20 1.14
N VAL A 109 5.13 5.58 0.77
CA VAL A 109 4.26 4.79 -0.12
C VAL A 109 4.36 5.19 -1.59
N SER A 110 5.19 6.20 -1.92
CA SER A 110 5.51 6.51 -3.31
C SER A 110 6.48 5.47 -3.85
N VAL A 111 5.93 4.48 -4.57
CA VAL A 111 6.68 3.44 -5.29
C VAL A 111 6.35 3.56 -6.77
#